data_AF-A0A7J0A4P0-F1
#
_entry.id   AF-A0A7J0A4P0-F1
#
_cell.length_a   1.000
_cell.length_b   1.000
_cell.length_c   1.000
_cell.angle_alpha   90.00
_cell.angle_beta   90.00
_cell.angle_gamma   90.00
#
_symmetry.space_group_name_H-M   'P 1'
#
loop_
_entity.id
_entity.type
_entity.pdbx_description
1 polymer ?
#
loop_
_entity_poly.entity_id
_entity_poly.type
_entity_poly.pdbx_seq_one_letter_code
_entity_poly.pdbx_strand_id
1 'polypeptide(L)'
;MLTPLHRAFADFGETNVQPDENYQNSCGEYVDAYVQAVKEAGNIWGVPVIDFHAVTGLNPMIEEQLIYFYDSGFDRLHPNTKGQERMARTLMYQLLTLPVAF
;
A
#
# COMPACT_ATOMS: atom_id res chain seq x y z
N MET A 1 11.40 -4.20 5.85
CA MET A 1 10.42 -3.10 5.66
C MET A 1 9.43 -3.50 4.57
N LEU A 2 8.25 -2.87 4.54
CA LEU A 2 7.24 -3.05 3.49
C LEU A 2 7.07 -1.74 2.73
N THR A 3 6.94 -1.80 1.40
CA THR A 3 6.54 -0.61 0.62
C THR A 3 5.08 -0.23 0.89
N PRO A 4 4.69 1.06 0.75
CA PRO A 4 3.29 1.48 0.80
C PRO A 4 2.41 0.71 -0.21
N LEU A 5 1.11 0.60 0.04
CA LEU A 5 0.16 0.02 -0.92
C LEU A 5 -0.27 1.05 -1.97
N HIS A 6 -0.81 0.56 -3.08
CA HIS A 6 -1.68 1.38 -3.94
C HIS A 6 -2.85 1.95 -3.12
N ARG A 7 -3.30 3.16 -3.48
CA ARG A 7 -4.33 3.91 -2.77
C ARG A 7 -5.26 4.64 -3.72
N ALA A 8 -6.51 4.84 -3.31
CA ALA A 8 -7.46 5.67 -4.05
C ALA A 8 -8.12 6.69 -3.12
N PHE A 9 -9.20 7.31 -3.61
CA PHE A 9 -9.92 8.39 -2.94
C PHE A 9 -10.33 8.03 -1.50
N ALA A 10 -10.19 9.00 -0.60
CA ALA A 10 -10.68 8.91 0.76
C ALA A 10 -11.20 10.26 1.26
N ASP A 11 -12.42 10.29 1.79
CA ASP A 11 -13.06 11.47 2.35
C ASP A 11 -13.53 11.16 3.78
N PHE A 12 -12.90 11.81 4.74
CA PHE A 12 -13.19 11.68 6.16
C PHE A 12 -13.77 12.97 6.74
N GLY A 13 -14.37 13.82 5.88
CA GLY A 13 -14.99 15.09 6.25
C GLY A 13 -14.20 16.32 5.79
N GLU A 14 -14.72 17.50 6.16
CA GLU A 14 -14.33 18.80 5.59
C GLU A 14 -12.81 19.11 5.62
N THR A 15 -12.08 18.56 6.59
CA THR A 15 -10.64 18.83 6.77
C THR A 15 -9.74 17.66 6.35
N ASN A 16 -10.30 16.57 5.81
CA ASN A 16 -9.55 15.36 5.49
C ASN A 16 -10.10 14.69 4.22
N VAL A 17 -9.85 15.36 3.09
CA VAL A 17 -10.15 14.86 1.75
C VAL A 17 -8.84 14.52 1.06
N GLN A 18 -8.72 13.29 0.58
CA GLN A 18 -7.51 12.76 0.00
C GLN A 18 -7.80 12.27 -1.43
N PRO A 19 -7.20 12.89 -2.46
CA PRO A 19 -7.29 12.41 -3.83
C PRO A 19 -6.74 11.00 -4.01
N ASP A 20 -7.12 10.36 -5.11
CA ASP A 20 -6.55 9.09 -5.53
C ASP A 20 -5.10 9.21 -6.04
N GLU A 21 -4.43 8.09 -6.31
CA GLU A 21 -3.01 8.06 -6.67
C GLU A 21 -2.68 8.64 -8.07
N ASN A 22 -3.67 9.02 -8.88
CA ASN A 22 -3.41 9.75 -10.13
C ASN A 22 -3.01 11.20 -9.91
N TYR A 23 -3.06 11.70 -8.67
CA TYR A 23 -2.71 13.07 -8.33
C TYR A 23 -1.39 13.12 -7.58
N GLN A 24 -0.58 14.13 -7.93
CA GLN A 24 0.55 14.53 -7.10
C GLN A 24 0.02 15.16 -5.81
N ASN A 25 0.81 15.04 -4.74
CA ASN A 25 0.55 15.75 -3.50
C ASN A 25 0.98 17.23 -3.58
N SER A 26 0.85 17.94 -2.46
CA SER A 26 1.15 19.38 -2.38
C SER A 26 2.60 19.78 -2.72
N CYS A 27 3.57 18.86 -2.68
CA CYS A 27 4.95 19.14 -3.08
C CYS A 27 5.30 18.60 -4.47
N GLY A 28 4.29 18.18 -5.26
CA GLY A 28 4.49 17.74 -6.64
C GLY A 28 4.97 16.30 -6.78
N GLU A 29 4.77 15.45 -5.76
CA GLU A 29 5.22 14.05 -5.79
C GLU A 29 4.04 13.08 -5.90
N TYR A 30 4.21 12.05 -6.73
CA TYR A 30 3.29 10.90 -6.78
C TYR A 30 3.60 9.90 -5.67
N VAL A 31 2.66 8.98 -5.39
CA VAL A 31 2.87 7.87 -4.43
C VAL A 31 4.12 7.04 -4.78
N ASP A 32 4.43 6.92 -6.06
CA ASP A 32 5.60 6.25 -6.61
C ASP A 32 6.90 6.69 -5.95
N ALA A 33 7.08 7.99 -5.70
CA ALA A 33 8.30 8.51 -5.06
C ALA A 33 8.49 7.92 -3.64
N TYR A 34 7.41 7.78 -2.88
CA TYR A 34 7.42 7.19 -1.54
C TYR A 34 7.64 5.68 -1.58
N VAL A 35 7.11 5.00 -2.59
CA VAL A 35 7.34 3.56 -2.82
C VAL A 35 8.81 3.31 -3.18
N GLN A 36 9.37 4.07 -4.12
CA GLN A 36 10.76 3.91 -4.53
C GLN A 36 11.74 4.23 -3.40
N ALA A 37 11.49 5.29 -2.61
CA ALA A 37 12.33 5.62 -1.46
C ALA A 37 12.47 4.45 -0.48
N VAL A 38 11.37 3.70 -0.22
CA VAL A 38 11.41 2.50 0.64
C VAL A 38 12.20 1.35 -0.01
N LYS A 39 12.11 1.18 -1.33
CA LYS A 39 12.89 0.16 -2.07
C LYS A 39 14.38 0.47 -2.05
N GLU A 40 14.74 1.72 -2.34
CA GLU A 40 16.12 2.21 -2.35
C GLU A 40 16.79 2.11 -0.97
N ALA A 41 16.03 2.36 0.09
CA ALA A 41 16.50 2.23 1.47
C ALA A 41 17.07 0.82 1.76
N GLY A 42 16.62 -0.23 1.05
CA GLY A 42 17.13 -1.58 1.25
C GLY A 42 18.63 -1.71 0.94
N ASN A 43 19.11 -1.06 -0.13
CA ASN A 43 20.53 -1.06 -0.48
C ASN A 43 21.32 -0.02 0.33
N ILE A 44 20.74 1.17 0.54
CA ILE A 44 21.40 2.27 1.25
C ILE A 44 21.72 1.86 2.69
N TRP A 45 20.78 1.17 3.36
CA TRP A 45 20.87 0.84 4.78
C TRP A 45 21.07 -0.66 5.06
N GLY A 46 21.08 -1.51 4.04
CA GLY A 46 21.28 -2.96 4.21
C GLY A 46 20.14 -3.66 4.94
N VAL A 47 18.88 -3.24 4.72
CA VAL A 47 17.68 -3.80 5.36
C VAL A 47 16.81 -4.50 4.32
N PRO A 48 16.29 -5.72 4.55
CA PRO A 48 15.42 -6.38 3.58
C PRO A 48 14.10 -5.60 3.39
N VAL A 49 13.67 -5.47 2.13
CA VAL A 49 12.43 -4.80 1.73
C VAL A 49 11.57 -5.77 0.95
N ILE A 50 10.30 -5.92 1.36
CA ILE A 50 9.27 -6.63 0.60
C ILE A 50 8.46 -5.56 -0.15
N ASP A 51 8.38 -5.69 -1.47
CA ASP A 51 7.64 -4.75 -2.32
C ASP A 51 6.13 -5.00 -2.28
N PHE A 52 5.54 -4.72 -1.12
CA PHE A 52 4.15 -4.95 -0.78
C PHE A 52 3.16 -4.21 -1.67
N HIS A 53 3.56 -3.03 -2.18
CA HIS A 53 2.89 -2.28 -3.25
C HIS A 53 2.50 -3.21 -4.42
N ALA A 54 3.44 -4.04 -4.86
CA ALA A 54 3.24 -4.93 -6.00
C ALA A 54 2.70 -6.31 -5.59
N VAL A 55 3.32 -6.98 -4.61
CA VAL A 55 3.08 -8.42 -4.37
C VAL A 55 1.76 -8.75 -3.71
N THR A 56 1.08 -7.77 -3.09
CA THR A 56 -0.29 -7.97 -2.60
C THR A 56 -1.28 -8.11 -3.77
N GLY A 57 -0.98 -7.47 -4.90
CA GLY A 57 -1.88 -7.36 -6.04
C GLY A 57 -3.21 -6.67 -5.68
N LEU A 58 -3.17 -5.77 -4.69
CA LEU A 58 -4.29 -4.91 -4.30
C LEU A 58 -4.11 -3.55 -4.94
N ASN A 59 -5.05 -3.16 -5.80
CA ASN A 59 -5.08 -1.84 -6.42
C ASN A 59 -6.52 -1.27 -6.37
N PRO A 60 -6.80 -0.28 -5.50
CA PRO A 60 -8.13 0.31 -5.38
C PRO A 60 -8.51 1.26 -6.54
N MET A 61 -7.60 1.51 -7.49
CA MET A 61 -7.91 2.19 -8.75
C MET A 61 -8.71 1.30 -9.71
N ILE A 62 -8.74 -0.01 -9.45
CA ILE A 62 -9.56 -0.98 -10.19
C ILE A 62 -10.83 -1.24 -9.37
N GLU A 63 -11.98 -0.81 -9.89
CA GLU A 63 -13.26 -0.85 -9.16
C GLU A 63 -13.62 -2.25 -8.64
N GLU A 64 -13.33 -3.29 -9.42
CA GLU A 64 -13.58 -4.69 -9.04
C GLU A 64 -12.75 -5.14 -7.83
N GLN A 65 -11.67 -4.44 -7.50
CA GLN A 65 -10.83 -4.72 -6.33
C GLN A 65 -11.27 -3.96 -5.08
N LEU A 66 -12.25 -3.05 -5.16
CA LEU A 66 -12.79 -2.35 -3.99
C LEU A 66 -13.43 -3.29 -2.95
N ILE A 67 -13.70 -4.54 -3.34
CA ILE A 67 -14.05 -5.63 -2.41
C ILE A 67 -13.02 -5.87 -1.29
N TYR A 68 -11.78 -5.36 -1.45
CA TYR A 68 -10.70 -5.46 -0.45
C TYR A 68 -10.52 -4.18 0.38
N PHE A 69 -11.29 -3.13 0.12
CA PHE A 69 -11.18 -1.81 0.77
C PHE A 69 -12.43 -1.50 1.59
N TYR A 70 -12.32 -0.55 2.52
CA TYR A 70 -13.31 -0.33 3.58
C TYR A 70 -14.68 0.09 3.04
N ASP A 71 -14.75 1.16 2.24
CA ASP A 71 -15.99 1.67 1.69
C ASP A 71 -15.76 2.29 0.31
N SER A 72 -16.50 1.83 -0.71
CA SER A 72 -16.32 2.32 -2.08
C SER A 72 -16.80 3.76 -2.30
N GLY A 73 -17.59 4.32 -1.38
CA GLY A 73 -18.07 5.69 -1.42
C GLY A 73 -17.08 6.69 -0.83
N PHE A 74 -16.47 6.38 0.32
CA PHE A 74 -15.65 7.36 1.04
C PHE A 74 -14.28 6.87 1.53
N ASP A 75 -13.98 5.56 1.51
CA ASP A 75 -12.69 5.04 1.99
C ASP A 75 -12.15 3.91 1.10
N ARG A 76 -11.51 4.33 0.00
CA ARG A 76 -10.74 3.45 -0.89
C ARG A 76 -9.24 3.49 -0.54
N LEU A 77 -8.89 3.95 0.66
CA LEU A 77 -7.52 4.03 1.17
C LEU A 77 -7.22 2.84 2.08
N HIS A 78 -8.11 2.53 3.02
CA HIS A 78 -7.86 1.49 4.01
C HIS A 78 -8.38 0.11 3.56
N PRO A 79 -7.54 -0.94 3.59
CA PRO A 79 -8.01 -2.30 3.36
C PRO A 79 -9.01 -2.77 4.43
N ASN A 80 -10.09 -3.41 4.01
CA ASN A 80 -11.06 -4.06 4.91
C ASN A 80 -10.53 -5.43 5.39
N THR A 81 -11.34 -6.19 6.14
CA THR A 81 -10.96 -7.53 6.62
C THR A 81 -10.47 -8.48 5.52
N LYS A 82 -11.12 -8.46 4.34
CA LYS A 82 -10.72 -9.29 3.20
C LYS A 82 -9.39 -8.83 2.60
N GLY A 83 -9.17 -7.52 2.52
CA GLY A 83 -7.90 -6.94 2.10
C GLY A 83 -6.76 -7.29 3.06
N GLN A 84 -7.01 -7.15 4.37
CA GLN A 84 -6.08 -7.53 5.43
C GLN A 84 -5.75 -9.03 5.40
N GLU A 85 -6.74 -9.91 5.18
CA GLU A 85 -6.48 -11.35 5.05
C GLU A 85 -5.58 -11.65 3.85
N ARG A 86 -5.82 -11.02 2.70
CA ARG A 86 -4.97 -11.17 1.52
C ARG A 86 -3.55 -10.68 1.78
N MET A 87 -3.40 -9.52 2.41
CA MET A 87 -2.11 -8.97 2.84
C MET A 87 -1.38 -9.95 3.77
N ALA A 88 -2.06 -10.49 4.78
CA ALA A 88 -1.49 -11.44 5.73
C ALA A 88 -1.01 -12.73 5.04
N ARG A 89 -1.81 -13.28 4.11
CA ARG A 89 -1.42 -14.46 3.32
C ARG A 89 -0.22 -14.16 2.41
N THR A 90 -0.19 -13.02 1.73
CA THR A 90 0.98 -12.60 0.95
C THR A 90 2.21 -12.52 1.85
N LEU A 91 2.09 -11.91 3.03
CA LEU A 91 3.20 -11.72 3.94
C LEU A 91 3.73 -13.05 4.50
N MET A 92 2.84 -14.00 4.81
CA MET A 92 3.20 -15.36 5.23
C MET A 92 4.19 -16.00 4.26
N TYR A 93 3.91 -15.94 2.95
CA TYR A 93 4.80 -16.54 1.95
C TYR A 93 6.06 -15.70 1.67
N GLN A 94 5.95 -14.37 1.66
CA GLN A 94 7.11 -13.50 1.43
C GLN A 94 8.14 -13.63 2.56
N LEU A 95 7.69 -13.75 3.81
CA LEU A 95 8.56 -13.89 4.98
C LEU A 95 9.31 -15.23 5.04
N LEU A 96 8.89 -16.26 4.30
CA LEU A 96 9.64 -17.52 4.21
C LEU A 96 11.05 -17.34 3.62
N THR A 97 11.30 -16.22 2.93
CA THR A 97 12.61 -15.90 2.34
C THR A 97 13.58 -15.26 3.33
N LEU A 98 13.10 -14.85 4.52
CA LEU A 98 13.89 -14.12 5.52
C LEU A 98 14.01 -14.96 6.80
N PRO A 99 15.23 -15.18 7.30
CA PRO A 99 15.40 -15.92 8.54
C PRO A 99 14.91 -15.10 9.73
N VAL A 100 14.38 -15.80 10.73
CA VAL A 100 14.21 -15.26 12.08
C VAL A 100 15.34 -15.85 12.93
N ALA A 101 16.11 -14.99 13.59
CA ALA A 101 17.09 -15.48 14.56
C ALA A 101 16.33 -16.14 15.74
N PHE A 102 16.66 -17.39 16.05
CA PHE A 102 16.27 -18.06 17.28
C PHE A 102 17.45 -18.04 18.26
#